data_AF-A0A7V0U1H0-F1
#
_entry.id   AF-A0A7V0U1H0-F1
#
_cell.length_a   1.000
_cell.length_b   1.000
_cell.length_c   1.000
_cell.angle_alpha   90.00
_cell.angle_beta   90.00
_cell.angle_gamma   90.00
#
_symmetry.space_group_name_H-M   'P 1'
#
loop_
_entity.id
_entity.type
_entity.pdbx_description
1 polymer ?
#
loop_
_entity_poly.entity_id
_entity_poly.type
_entity_poly.pdbx_seq_one_letter_code
_entity_poly.pdbx_strand_id
1 'polypeptide(L)'
;MPQIEPFKLFIASDHGGYQLKELIKDKLANHHQLIDLGTSSEAAVDYPDYAWKLVTEVAADPKARGILICGTGIGMSMTANRKRHIRAALVHDPFTARMAKEHNNANVLVLGGRVLEPATALELVQIWLQSEYEGGRHQHRLDKIEQPNRNSNRQIAASLFEVDAEINALIRQETEREESKLIMIASENCVSQAVLEAQGSVLTNKYAEGYPGRRYYGGCQFVDQVEQLAIDRALALFGADHANVQPLSGSGANMAVYLSALKPGETILGMNLGHGGHLTHGATVSFSGQLYRSVYYGVDRETEQLDYNEIEKIALREKPRMIVAGASSYSRILDFARFRAIADKVGALLMVDIAHIAGLVVAGVHPSPVPYADFVTTTTHKTLRGPRGGMILCRREYAAALDKTIFPGLQGGPLMHTIAGKAVAFKEALSEEFRTVQRQTVINAACLARRLQEKGFRIVSGGTDNHLFLIDLSALTIKGKKAEAALDAAGITLNKNGIPFDQRTPADPSGIRIGTPIASTRGMREPEMEIVADCLSDVLLQPENQEIIRQTRATIRSLCARFPVYSHLL
;
A
#
# COMPACT_ATOMS: atom_id res chain seq x y z
N MET A 1 -25.31 45.51 -12.38
CA MET A 1 -24.15 44.59 -12.47
C MET A 1 -24.65 43.30 -13.08
N PRO A 2 -24.01 42.74 -14.12
CA PRO A 2 -24.43 41.46 -14.67
C PRO A 2 -24.26 40.36 -13.62
N GLN A 3 -25.24 39.46 -13.51
CA GLN A 3 -25.22 38.32 -12.61
C GLN A 3 -24.12 37.36 -13.05
N ILE A 4 -22.98 37.37 -12.35
CA ILE A 4 -21.94 36.35 -12.47
C ILE A 4 -22.55 35.03 -11.99
N GLU A 5 -22.47 33.97 -12.80
CA GLU A 5 -22.93 32.64 -12.38
C GLU A 5 -22.27 32.22 -11.05
N PRO A 6 -23.02 31.63 -10.11
CA PRO A 6 -22.46 31.25 -8.82
C PRO A 6 -21.42 30.14 -8.99
N PHE A 7 -20.17 30.43 -8.64
CA PHE A 7 -19.09 29.46 -8.52
C PHE A 7 -18.40 29.57 -7.16
N LYS A 8 -17.74 28.48 -6.74
CA LYS A 8 -16.93 28.45 -5.51
C LYS A 8 -15.62 29.19 -5.74
N LEU A 9 -15.31 30.13 -4.85
CA LEU A 9 -14.07 30.88 -4.89
C LEU A 9 -13.23 30.53 -3.66
N PHE A 10 -12.04 30.02 -3.88
CA PHE A 10 -11.08 29.71 -2.82
C PHE A 10 -10.02 30.81 -2.75
N ILE A 11 -9.58 31.15 -1.53
CA ILE A 11 -8.49 32.09 -1.33
C ILE A 11 -7.52 31.54 -0.29
N ALA A 12 -6.21 31.65 -0.55
CA ALA A 12 -5.20 31.22 0.39
C ALA A 12 -3.93 32.08 0.31
N SER A 13 -3.25 32.24 1.43
CA SER A 13 -1.96 32.91 1.49
C SER A 13 -1.04 32.25 2.51
N ASP A 14 0.26 32.46 2.32
CA ASP A 14 1.22 32.37 3.43
C ASP A 14 1.20 33.68 4.24
N HIS A 15 2.12 33.78 5.20
CA HIS A 15 2.31 34.98 6.01
C HIS A 15 2.65 36.23 5.21
N GLY A 16 3.37 36.10 4.08
CA GLY A 16 3.74 37.20 3.22
C GLY A 16 2.59 37.79 2.41
N GLY A 17 1.47 37.06 2.29
CA GLY A 17 0.25 37.53 1.64
C GLY A 17 -0.93 37.79 2.58
N TYR A 18 -0.78 37.57 3.90
CA TYR A 18 -1.88 37.55 4.86
C TYR A 18 -2.73 38.83 4.87
N GLN A 19 -2.10 40.00 5.01
CA GLN A 19 -2.82 41.27 5.07
C GLN A 19 -3.62 41.53 3.78
N LEU A 20 -3.02 41.27 2.61
CA LEU A 20 -3.69 41.46 1.33
C LEU A 20 -4.85 40.47 1.15
N LYS A 21 -4.70 39.23 1.63
CA LYS A 21 -5.74 38.20 1.62
C LYS A 21 -6.96 38.65 2.42
N GLU A 22 -6.79 39.15 3.64
CA GLU A 22 -7.90 39.62 4.47
C GLU A 22 -8.64 40.80 3.81
N LEU A 23 -7.91 41.76 3.21
CA LEU A 23 -8.53 42.86 2.47
C LEU A 23 -9.37 42.39 1.27
N ILE A 24 -8.87 41.41 0.51
CA ILE A 24 -9.61 40.82 -0.62
C ILE A 24 -10.84 40.05 -0.11
N LYS A 25 -10.70 39.29 0.98
CA LYS A 25 -11.83 38.54 1.59
C LYS A 25 -12.97 39.47 1.97
N ASP A 26 -12.67 40.56 2.68
CA ASP A 26 -13.67 41.52 3.14
C ASP A 26 -14.42 42.15 1.96
N LYS A 27 -13.73 42.39 0.83
CA LYS A 27 -14.36 42.92 -0.38
C LYS A 27 -15.19 41.90 -1.16
N LEU A 28 -14.86 40.62 -1.10
CA LEU A 28 -15.55 39.57 -1.86
C LEU A 28 -16.64 38.83 -1.07
N ALA A 29 -16.70 39.00 0.26
CA ALA A 29 -17.60 38.27 1.15
C ALA A 29 -19.09 38.32 0.76
N ASN A 30 -19.53 39.38 0.07
CA ASN A 30 -20.92 39.58 -0.32
C ASN A 30 -21.28 39.05 -1.73
N HIS A 31 -20.30 38.57 -2.50
CA HIS A 31 -20.47 38.31 -3.94
C HIS A 31 -20.24 36.85 -4.36
N HIS A 32 -19.50 36.07 -3.57
CA HIS A 32 -19.15 34.69 -3.90
C HIS A 32 -19.23 33.79 -2.66
N GLN A 33 -19.43 32.48 -2.87
CA GLN A 33 -19.17 31.49 -1.82
C GLN A 33 -17.65 31.37 -1.63
N LEU A 34 -17.11 32.27 -0.81
CA LEU A 34 -15.68 32.41 -0.55
C LEU A 34 -15.24 31.44 0.56
N ILE A 35 -14.20 30.64 0.28
CA ILE A 35 -13.62 29.68 1.22
C ILE A 35 -12.15 30.05 1.44
N ASP A 36 -11.80 30.44 2.66
CA ASP A 36 -10.42 30.76 3.05
C ASP A 36 -9.69 29.50 3.51
N LEU A 37 -8.60 29.17 2.82
CA LEU A 37 -7.73 28.04 3.10
C LEU A 37 -6.31 28.48 3.50
N GLY A 38 -6.08 29.79 3.66
CA GLY A 38 -4.80 30.41 3.96
C GLY A 38 -4.41 30.41 5.44
N THR A 39 -3.26 31.01 5.76
CA THR A 39 -2.89 31.29 7.16
C THR A 39 -3.87 32.27 7.81
N SER A 40 -4.05 32.17 9.13
CA SER A 40 -4.87 33.09 9.93
C SER A 40 -4.07 34.18 10.63
N SER A 41 -2.75 34.25 10.43
CA SER A 41 -1.87 35.26 11.06
C SER A 41 -0.64 35.59 10.21
N GLU A 42 0.10 36.60 10.64
CA GLU A 42 1.40 37.00 10.07
C GLU A 42 2.58 36.11 10.53
N ALA A 43 2.32 35.09 11.36
CA ALA A 43 3.36 34.16 11.79
C ALA A 43 3.94 33.40 10.59
N ALA A 44 5.26 33.28 10.55
CA ALA A 44 5.98 32.63 9.45
C ALA A 44 5.48 31.19 9.22
N VAL A 45 5.18 30.88 7.96
CA VAL A 45 4.67 29.58 7.49
C VAL A 45 5.12 29.35 6.05
N ASP A 46 5.12 28.09 5.62
CA ASP A 46 5.56 27.69 4.28
C ASP A 46 4.43 27.77 3.24
N TYR A 47 4.68 28.52 2.17
CA TYR A 47 3.70 28.75 1.12
C TYR A 47 3.20 27.48 0.39
N PRO A 48 3.99 26.40 0.19
CA PRO A 48 3.51 25.22 -0.52
C PRO A 48 2.29 24.58 0.14
N ASP A 49 2.21 24.59 1.47
CA ASP A 49 1.12 23.98 2.24
C ASP A 49 -0.24 24.62 1.91
N TYR A 50 -0.24 25.94 1.70
CA TYR A 50 -1.44 26.71 1.38
C TYR A 50 -1.77 26.70 -0.10
N ALA A 51 -0.74 26.68 -0.98
CA ALA A 51 -0.94 26.44 -2.40
C ALA A 51 -1.65 25.10 -2.63
N TRP A 52 -1.14 24.01 -2.05
CA TRP A 52 -1.66 22.66 -2.22
C TRP A 52 -3.12 22.53 -1.75
N LYS A 53 -3.47 23.10 -0.59
CA LYS A 53 -4.85 23.12 -0.10
C LYS A 53 -5.81 23.73 -1.14
N LEU A 54 -5.48 24.91 -1.66
CA LEU A 54 -6.34 25.60 -2.61
C LEU A 54 -6.43 24.90 -3.95
N VAL A 55 -5.29 24.46 -4.52
CA VAL A 55 -5.31 23.85 -5.85
C VAL A 55 -5.91 22.44 -5.87
N THR A 56 -5.89 21.73 -4.74
CA THR A 56 -6.61 20.45 -4.62
C THR A 56 -8.12 20.66 -4.72
N GLU A 57 -8.66 21.70 -4.07
CA GLU A 57 -10.09 22.03 -4.18
C GLU A 57 -10.45 22.55 -5.58
N VAL A 58 -9.63 23.42 -6.17
CA VAL A 58 -9.87 23.95 -7.52
C VAL A 58 -9.76 22.87 -8.60
N ALA A 59 -8.86 21.91 -8.45
CA ALA A 59 -8.72 20.80 -9.40
C ALA A 59 -9.89 19.79 -9.32
N ALA A 60 -10.56 19.70 -8.16
CA ALA A 60 -11.69 18.81 -7.96
C ALA A 60 -13.00 19.31 -8.59
N ASP A 61 -13.13 20.61 -8.85
CA ASP A 61 -14.31 21.24 -9.45
C ASP A 61 -13.90 22.17 -10.62
N PRO A 62 -14.16 21.79 -11.88
CA PRO A 62 -13.83 22.62 -13.05
C PRO A 62 -14.44 24.04 -13.04
N LYS A 63 -15.53 24.24 -12.27
CA LYS A 63 -16.17 25.55 -12.10
C LYS A 63 -15.53 26.38 -10.99
N ALA A 64 -14.79 25.76 -10.07
CA ALA A 64 -14.13 26.47 -8.98
C ALA A 64 -13.01 27.39 -9.48
N ARG A 65 -12.72 28.41 -8.68
CA ARG A 65 -11.70 29.43 -8.93
C ARG A 65 -10.87 29.65 -7.67
N GLY A 66 -9.62 30.05 -7.83
CA GLY A 66 -8.69 30.25 -6.72
C GLY A 66 -7.92 31.56 -6.78
N ILE A 67 -7.62 32.15 -5.62
CA ILE A 67 -6.70 33.28 -5.47
C ILE A 67 -5.58 32.86 -4.50
N LEU A 68 -4.33 32.89 -4.96
CA LEU A 68 -3.15 32.62 -4.15
C LEU A 68 -2.32 33.87 -3.94
N ILE A 69 -1.80 34.04 -2.72
CA ILE A 69 -1.00 35.21 -2.37
C ILE A 69 0.21 34.77 -1.55
N CYS A 70 1.41 35.16 -1.97
CA CYS A 70 2.58 35.14 -1.10
C CYS A 70 3.40 36.41 -1.28
N GLY A 71 4.57 36.53 -0.63
CA GLY A 71 5.39 37.74 -0.72
C GLY A 71 5.59 38.26 -2.15
N THR A 72 6.02 37.39 -3.08
CA THR A 72 6.21 37.74 -4.50
C THR A 72 5.19 37.12 -5.45
N GLY A 73 4.44 36.11 -4.99
CA GLY A 73 3.58 35.27 -5.82
C GLY A 73 4.32 34.18 -6.63
N ILE A 74 5.65 34.26 -6.77
CA ILE A 74 6.43 33.33 -7.61
C ILE A 74 6.33 31.88 -7.09
N GLY A 75 6.65 31.64 -5.82
CA GLY A 75 6.64 30.32 -5.23
C GLY A 75 5.25 29.66 -5.30
N MET A 76 4.20 30.41 -4.96
CA MET A 76 2.82 29.94 -5.07
C MET A 76 2.45 29.55 -6.51
N SER A 77 2.85 30.36 -7.50
CA SER A 77 2.59 30.06 -8.91
C SER A 77 3.32 28.79 -9.39
N MET A 78 4.57 28.58 -8.94
CA MET A 78 5.35 27.39 -9.27
C MET A 78 4.73 26.14 -8.65
N THR A 79 4.35 26.19 -7.37
CA THR A 79 3.71 25.05 -6.67
C THR A 79 2.36 24.74 -7.28
N ALA A 80 1.52 25.75 -7.52
CA ALA A 80 0.17 25.57 -8.02
C ALA A 80 0.15 24.86 -9.39
N ASN A 81 1.04 25.24 -10.31
CA ASN A 81 1.13 24.64 -11.64
C ASN A 81 1.73 23.22 -11.65
N ARG A 82 2.11 22.65 -10.49
CA ARG A 82 2.46 21.21 -10.38
C ARG A 82 1.22 20.32 -10.32
N LYS A 83 0.06 20.86 -9.94
CA LYS A 83 -1.21 20.12 -9.92
C LYS A 83 -1.79 20.08 -11.34
N ARG A 84 -2.16 18.89 -11.80
CA ARG A 84 -2.84 18.71 -13.08
C ARG A 84 -4.13 19.54 -13.13
N HIS A 85 -4.46 20.07 -14.31
CA HIS A 85 -5.65 20.91 -14.57
C HIS A 85 -5.65 22.29 -13.90
N ILE A 86 -4.56 22.68 -13.23
CA ILE A 86 -4.39 24.02 -12.69
C ILE A 86 -3.59 24.88 -13.68
N ARG A 87 -4.10 26.09 -13.92
CA ARG A 87 -3.44 27.16 -14.67
C ARG A 87 -3.36 28.36 -13.75
N ALA A 88 -2.29 28.43 -12.96
CA ALA A 88 -2.06 29.50 -12.02
C ALA A 88 -1.22 30.61 -12.69
N ALA A 89 -1.79 31.82 -12.76
CA ALA A 89 -1.15 32.97 -13.41
C ALA A 89 -0.70 34.00 -12.37
N LEU A 90 0.60 34.25 -12.28
CA LEU A 90 1.15 35.39 -11.54
C LEU A 90 0.97 36.67 -12.36
N VAL A 91 0.25 37.63 -11.80
CA VAL A 91 -0.10 38.88 -12.49
C VAL A 91 0.39 40.08 -11.69
N HIS A 92 0.66 41.19 -12.38
CA HIS A 92 1.17 42.41 -11.75
C HIS A 92 0.49 43.70 -12.23
N ASP A 93 -0.40 43.60 -13.21
CA ASP A 93 -1.05 44.75 -13.83
C ASP A 93 -2.40 44.36 -14.46
N PRO A 94 -3.29 45.33 -14.76
CA PRO A 94 -4.61 45.09 -15.35
C PRO A 94 -4.60 44.27 -16.64
N PHE A 95 -3.58 44.46 -17.49
CA PHE A 95 -3.46 43.73 -18.75
C PHE A 95 -3.12 42.27 -18.49
N THR A 96 -2.11 41.96 -17.65
CA THR A 96 -1.79 40.57 -17.32
C THR A 96 -2.91 39.84 -16.58
N ALA A 97 -3.66 40.52 -15.70
CA ALA A 97 -4.84 39.98 -15.03
C ALA A 97 -5.95 39.58 -16.03
N ARG A 98 -6.22 40.43 -17.01
CA ARG A 98 -7.19 40.15 -18.07
C ARG A 98 -6.74 38.99 -18.97
N MET A 99 -5.50 39.05 -19.47
CA MET A 99 -4.95 38.03 -20.36
C MET A 99 -4.80 36.65 -19.69
N ALA A 100 -4.59 36.61 -18.37
CA ALA A 100 -4.64 35.36 -17.62
C ALA A 100 -5.98 34.64 -17.81
N LYS A 101 -7.09 35.39 -17.84
CA LYS A 101 -8.42 34.82 -18.03
C LYS A 101 -8.81 34.66 -19.50
N GLU A 102 -8.78 35.75 -20.27
CA GLU A 102 -9.24 35.79 -21.67
C GLU A 102 -8.46 34.84 -22.57
N HIS A 103 -7.12 34.83 -22.44
CA HIS A 103 -6.25 34.08 -23.34
C HIS A 103 -5.81 32.71 -22.81
N ASN A 104 -5.76 32.53 -21.49
CA ASN A 104 -5.18 31.33 -20.87
C ASN A 104 -6.18 30.57 -20.00
N ASN A 105 -7.41 31.06 -19.87
CA ASN A 105 -8.44 30.49 -19.00
C ASN A 105 -7.88 30.07 -17.63
N ALA A 106 -7.05 30.93 -17.02
CA ALA A 106 -6.46 30.68 -15.71
C ALA A 106 -7.59 30.51 -14.70
N ASN A 107 -7.59 29.37 -14.00
CA ASN A 107 -8.53 29.07 -12.92
C ASN A 107 -7.97 29.44 -11.54
N VAL A 108 -6.68 29.81 -11.47
CA VAL A 108 -6.06 30.37 -10.26
C VAL A 108 -5.33 31.67 -10.59
N LEU A 109 -5.67 32.75 -9.88
CA LEU A 109 -4.95 34.01 -9.91
C LEU A 109 -3.88 34.02 -8.81
N VAL A 110 -2.67 34.48 -9.10
CA VAL A 110 -1.58 34.57 -8.11
C VAL A 110 -1.10 36.01 -8.00
N LEU A 111 -0.97 36.49 -6.77
CA LEU A 111 -0.60 37.88 -6.44
C LEU A 111 0.62 37.93 -5.50
N GLY A 112 1.41 38.99 -5.62
CA GLY A 112 2.53 39.27 -4.72
C GLY A 112 2.16 40.30 -3.65
N GLY A 113 2.00 39.87 -2.40
CA GLY A 113 1.59 40.72 -1.28
C GLY A 113 2.59 41.83 -0.92
N ARG A 114 3.87 41.67 -1.27
CA ARG A 114 4.92 42.71 -1.12
C ARG A 114 5.22 43.45 -2.42
N VAL A 115 4.55 43.07 -3.50
CA VAL A 115 4.80 43.60 -4.86
C VAL A 115 3.69 44.55 -5.27
N LEU A 116 2.45 44.25 -4.90
CA LEU A 116 1.27 45.01 -5.29
C LEU A 116 0.76 45.88 -4.15
N GLU A 117 0.38 47.11 -4.50
CA GLU A 117 -0.42 47.93 -3.60
C GLU A 117 -1.83 47.33 -3.46
N PRO A 118 -2.48 47.43 -2.26
CA PRO A 118 -3.77 46.79 -2.02
C PRO A 118 -4.87 47.21 -3.00
N ALA A 119 -4.91 48.48 -3.41
CA ALA A 119 -5.88 48.98 -4.38
C ALA A 119 -5.71 48.31 -5.75
N THR A 120 -4.46 48.23 -6.24
CA THR A 120 -4.13 47.55 -7.48
C THR A 120 -4.49 46.07 -7.40
N ALA A 121 -4.13 45.37 -6.33
CA ALA A 121 -4.45 43.95 -6.18
C ALA A 121 -5.97 43.67 -6.22
N LEU A 122 -6.78 44.50 -5.58
CA LEU A 122 -8.25 44.41 -5.65
C LEU A 122 -8.77 44.63 -7.08
N GLU A 123 -8.22 45.61 -7.80
CA GLU A 123 -8.53 45.84 -9.21
C GLU A 123 -8.21 44.61 -10.07
N LEU A 124 -7.01 44.00 -9.90
CA LEU A 124 -6.61 42.82 -10.66
C LEU A 124 -7.55 41.63 -10.43
N VAL A 125 -7.95 41.42 -9.17
CA VAL A 125 -8.92 40.37 -8.80
C VAL A 125 -10.26 40.61 -9.51
N GLN A 126 -10.77 41.85 -9.50
CA GLN A 126 -12.03 42.18 -10.16
C GLN A 126 -11.96 41.96 -11.68
N ILE A 127 -10.89 42.43 -12.31
CA ILE A 127 -10.67 42.25 -13.75
C ILE A 127 -10.67 40.76 -14.09
N TRP A 128 -9.91 39.96 -13.36
CA TRP A 128 -9.83 38.52 -13.62
C TRP A 128 -11.17 37.80 -13.42
N LEU A 129 -11.92 38.14 -12.36
CA LEU A 129 -13.24 37.55 -12.08
C LEU A 129 -14.30 37.93 -13.12
N GLN A 130 -14.22 39.14 -13.69
CA GLN A 130 -15.19 39.66 -14.67
C GLN A 130 -14.84 39.31 -16.12
N SER A 131 -13.59 38.94 -16.39
CA SER A 131 -13.15 38.59 -17.73
C SER A 131 -13.73 37.24 -18.17
N GLU A 132 -14.21 37.17 -19.40
CA GLU A 132 -14.68 35.92 -20.00
C GLU A 132 -13.59 35.28 -20.85
N TYR A 133 -13.56 33.95 -20.90
CA TYR A 133 -12.58 33.25 -21.71
C TYR A 133 -12.96 33.33 -23.21
N GLU A 134 -12.05 33.81 -24.05
CA GLU A 134 -12.36 34.11 -25.47
C GLU A 134 -12.46 32.86 -26.37
N GLY A 135 -11.86 31.74 -25.97
CA GLY A 135 -11.84 30.53 -26.80
C GLY A 135 -11.08 30.71 -28.12
N GLY A 136 -11.59 30.12 -29.21
CA GLY A 136 -11.01 30.24 -30.55
C GLY A 136 -9.51 29.87 -30.62
N ARG A 137 -8.67 30.82 -31.06
CA ARG A 137 -7.21 30.62 -31.17
C ARG A 137 -6.53 30.34 -29.82
N HIS A 138 -7.15 30.75 -28.73
CA HIS A 138 -6.67 30.53 -27.37
C HIS A 138 -6.93 29.10 -26.91
N GLN A 139 -8.08 28.53 -27.28
CA GLN A 139 -8.39 27.12 -27.06
C GLN A 139 -7.36 26.23 -27.74
N HIS A 140 -6.94 26.60 -28.95
CA HIS A 140 -5.90 25.87 -29.66
C HIS A 140 -4.58 25.76 -28.87
N ARG A 141 -4.21 26.80 -28.13
CA ARG A 141 -3.00 26.79 -27.28
C ARG A 141 -3.24 26.02 -26.00
N LEU A 142 -4.42 26.14 -25.39
CA LEU A 142 -4.77 25.38 -24.20
C LEU A 142 -4.76 23.88 -24.46
N ASP A 143 -5.38 23.38 -25.53
CA ASP A 143 -5.30 21.93 -25.75
C ASP A 143 -3.90 21.48 -26.16
N LYS A 144 -2.98 22.37 -26.58
CA LYS A 144 -1.55 22.01 -26.71
C LYS A 144 -0.83 21.96 -25.37
N ILE A 145 -1.20 22.81 -24.43
CA ILE A 145 -0.67 22.80 -23.06
C ILE A 145 -1.17 21.55 -22.32
N GLU A 146 -2.45 21.21 -22.48
CA GLU A 146 -3.07 20.05 -21.84
C GLU A 146 -2.76 18.73 -22.58
N GLN A 147 -2.60 18.77 -23.91
CA GLN A 147 -2.33 17.61 -24.77
C GLN A 147 -1.20 17.92 -25.75
N PRO A 148 0.07 17.94 -25.30
CA PRO A 148 1.22 18.29 -26.14
C PRO A 148 1.37 17.41 -27.39
N ASN A 149 0.74 16.22 -27.41
CA ASN A 149 0.80 15.25 -28.50
C ASN A 149 -0.55 15.07 -29.21
N ARG A 150 -1.16 16.13 -29.74
CA ARG A 150 -2.47 16.07 -30.44
C ARG A 150 -2.59 15.09 -31.63
N ASN A 151 -1.49 14.57 -32.16
CA ASN A 151 -1.53 13.53 -33.20
C ASN A 151 -1.80 12.11 -32.62
N SER A 152 -1.80 11.95 -31.29
CA SER A 152 -2.17 10.67 -30.66
C SER A 152 -3.68 10.51 -30.65
N ASN A 153 -4.16 9.30 -30.93
CA ASN A 153 -5.57 8.94 -30.89
C ASN A 153 -6.19 9.38 -29.53
N ARG A 154 -7.19 10.26 -29.56
CA ARG A 154 -7.76 10.92 -28.37
C ARG A 154 -8.22 9.93 -27.31
N GLN A 155 -8.68 8.75 -27.72
CA GLN A 155 -9.06 7.65 -26.82
C GLN A 155 -7.90 7.03 -26.05
N ILE A 156 -6.67 7.05 -26.58
CA ILE A 156 -5.48 6.50 -25.91
C ILE A 156 -4.86 7.52 -24.94
N ALA A 157 -5.02 8.81 -25.20
CA ALA A 157 -4.37 9.89 -24.44
C ALA A 157 -5.24 10.48 -23.31
N ALA A 158 -6.55 10.18 -23.28
CA ALA A 158 -7.45 10.65 -22.24
C ALA A 158 -7.07 10.09 -20.86
N SER A 159 -7.18 10.92 -19.83
CA SER A 159 -6.95 10.50 -18.45
C SER A 159 -8.10 9.65 -17.91
N LEU A 160 -7.85 8.95 -16.81
CA LEU A 160 -8.89 8.20 -16.10
C LEU A 160 -10.06 9.11 -15.69
N PHE A 161 -9.80 10.32 -15.21
CA PHE A 161 -10.86 11.28 -14.86
C PHE A 161 -11.77 11.64 -16.04
N GLU A 162 -11.21 11.77 -17.24
CA GLU A 162 -11.97 12.10 -18.46
C GLU A 162 -12.74 10.90 -19.02
N VAL A 163 -12.19 9.69 -18.88
CA VAL A 163 -12.79 8.45 -19.41
C VAL A 163 -13.80 7.85 -18.44
N ASP A 164 -13.49 7.87 -17.14
CA ASP A 164 -14.24 7.21 -16.07
C ASP A 164 -14.05 7.95 -14.73
N ALA A 165 -14.82 9.04 -14.56
CA ALA A 165 -14.81 9.85 -13.35
C ALA A 165 -15.25 9.07 -12.10
N GLU A 166 -16.08 8.03 -12.26
CA GLU A 166 -16.56 7.20 -11.14
C GLU A 166 -15.42 6.36 -10.56
N ILE A 167 -14.67 5.65 -11.40
CA ILE A 167 -13.49 4.90 -10.96
C ILE A 167 -12.41 5.84 -10.42
N ASN A 168 -12.20 7.00 -11.05
CA ASN A 168 -11.28 8.01 -10.52
C ASN A 168 -11.66 8.44 -9.09
N ALA A 169 -12.96 8.70 -8.83
CA ALA A 169 -13.43 9.09 -7.52
C ALA A 169 -13.25 7.97 -6.48
N LEU A 170 -13.50 6.70 -6.85
CA LEU A 170 -13.29 5.56 -5.96
C LEU A 170 -11.82 5.33 -5.62
N ILE A 171 -10.89 5.48 -6.58
CA ILE A 171 -9.44 5.40 -6.33
C ILE A 171 -9.01 6.51 -5.38
N ARG A 172 -9.52 7.73 -5.57
CA ARG A 172 -9.24 8.84 -4.66
C ARG A 172 -9.75 8.55 -3.25
N GLN A 173 -10.98 8.06 -3.09
CA GLN A 173 -11.54 7.68 -1.78
C GLN A 173 -10.74 6.59 -1.09
N GLU A 174 -10.25 5.60 -1.83
CA GLU A 174 -9.38 4.56 -1.27
C GLU A 174 -8.01 5.13 -0.84
N THR A 175 -7.45 6.06 -1.64
CA THR A 175 -6.22 6.77 -1.27
C THR A 175 -6.42 7.58 0.02
N GLU A 176 -7.56 8.27 0.16
CA GLU A 176 -7.92 9.00 1.38
C GLU A 176 -8.10 8.04 2.58
N ARG A 177 -8.64 6.84 2.37
CA ARG A 177 -8.77 5.81 3.41
C ARG A 177 -7.41 5.32 3.88
N GLU A 178 -6.49 4.97 2.97
CA GLU A 178 -5.15 4.53 3.32
C GLU A 178 -4.34 5.62 4.03
N GLU A 179 -4.54 6.87 3.62
CA GLU A 179 -3.86 8.02 4.23
C GLU A 179 -4.41 8.32 5.64
N SER A 180 -5.73 8.22 5.85
CA SER A 180 -6.40 8.68 7.08
C SER A 180 -6.63 7.61 8.14
N LYS A 181 -6.64 6.32 7.79
CA LYS A 181 -6.75 5.20 8.75
C LYS A 181 -5.39 4.55 9.02
N LEU A 182 -5.26 3.95 10.20
CA LEU A 182 -4.11 3.10 10.52
C LEU A 182 -4.44 1.65 10.15
N ILE A 183 -3.81 1.16 9.08
CA ILE A 183 -4.00 -0.20 8.61
C ILE A 183 -3.01 -1.12 9.33
N MET A 184 -3.55 -2.06 10.10
CA MET A 184 -2.84 -3.04 10.92
C MET A 184 -3.10 -4.48 10.44
N ILE A 185 -3.56 -4.65 9.19
CA ILE A 185 -3.67 -5.97 8.55
C ILE A 185 -2.26 -6.51 8.28
N ALA A 186 -1.89 -7.61 8.92
CA ALA A 186 -0.53 -8.16 8.87
C ALA A 186 -0.02 -8.59 7.47
N SER A 187 -0.91 -8.68 6.50
CA SER A 187 -0.61 -9.04 5.10
C SER A 187 -0.64 -7.85 4.13
N GLU A 188 -0.89 -6.64 4.61
CA GLU A 188 -0.91 -5.44 3.80
C GLU A 188 0.35 -4.62 3.99
N ASN A 189 0.68 -3.84 2.96
CA ASN A 189 1.75 -2.87 2.97
C ASN A 189 1.50 -1.79 1.91
N CYS A 190 2.20 -0.67 2.02
CA CYS A 190 2.17 0.41 1.04
C CYS A 190 3.40 0.31 0.14
N VAL A 191 3.21 0.34 -1.19
CA VAL A 191 4.31 0.30 -2.15
C VAL A 191 4.84 1.70 -2.41
N SER A 192 6.04 1.83 -2.97
CA SER A 192 6.57 3.13 -3.37
C SER A 192 5.86 3.67 -4.61
N GLN A 193 5.94 4.99 -4.83
CA GLN A 193 5.52 5.64 -6.07
C GLN A 193 6.17 4.99 -7.30
N ALA A 194 7.44 4.60 -7.20
CA ALA A 194 8.16 3.95 -8.30
C ALA A 194 7.58 2.56 -8.65
N VAL A 195 7.09 1.81 -7.66
CA VAL A 195 6.37 0.55 -7.92
C VAL A 195 5.02 0.81 -8.59
N LEU A 196 4.28 1.84 -8.17
CA LEU A 196 3.00 2.24 -8.81
C LEU A 196 3.22 2.65 -10.27
N GLU A 197 4.26 3.43 -10.56
CA GLU A 197 4.63 3.85 -11.92
C GLU A 197 4.97 2.66 -12.81
N ALA A 198 5.71 1.66 -12.31
CA ALA A 198 6.01 0.44 -13.06
C ALA A 198 4.75 -0.40 -13.36
N GLN A 199 3.84 -0.50 -12.37
CA GLN A 199 2.56 -1.20 -12.50
C GLN A 199 1.64 -0.58 -13.56
N GLY A 200 1.56 0.74 -13.62
CA GLY A 200 0.75 1.49 -14.58
C GLY A 200 1.41 1.74 -15.94
N SER A 201 2.47 1.02 -16.29
CA SER A 201 3.28 1.29 -17.49
C SER A 201 2.82 0.53 -18.74
N VAL A 202 3.38 0.92 -19.90
CA VAL A 202 3.17 0.27 -21.20
C VAL A 202 3.56 -1.21 -21.24
N LEU A 203 4.29 -1.70 -20.22
CA LEU A 203 4.64 -3.11 -20.10
C LEU A 203 3.42 -4.02 -19.95
N THR A 204 2.26 -3.48 -19.58
CA THR A 204 0.99 -4.23 -19.60
C THR A 204 0.60 -4.74 -20.98
N ASN A 205 1.04 -4.06 -22.05
CA ASN A 205 0.68 -4.41 -23.41
C ASN A 205 1.46 -5.59 -23.98
N LYS A 206 2.64 -5.91 -23.42
CA LYS A 206 3.56 -6.84 -24.06
C LYS A 206 3.27 -8.29 -23.67
N TYR A 207 2.83 -9.08 -24.66
CA TYR A 207 2.77 -10.54 -24.56
C TYR A 207 4.17 -11.15 -24.73
N ALA A 208 4.64 -11.90 -23.72
CA ALA A 208 6.02 -12.39 -23.62
C ALA A 208 6.13 -13.84 -23.10
N GLU A 209 5.31 -14.75 -23.63
CA GLU A 209 5.39 -16.19 -23.26
C GLU A 209 6.78 -16.79 -23.45
N GLY A 210 7.15 -17.68 -22.53
CA GLY A 210 8.51 -18.21 -22.38
C GLY A 210 9.32 -17.47 -21.34
N TYR A 211 10.65 -17.53 -21.48
CA TYR A 211 11.62 -16.95 -20.54
C TYR A 211 12.63 -16.06 -21.28
N PRO A 212 13.39 -15.20 -20.59
CA PRO A 212 14.41 -14.35 -21.23
C PRO A 212 15.30 -15.12 -22.21
N GLY A 213 15.45 -14.61 -23.43
CA GLY A 213 16.21 -15.24 -24.51
C GLY A 213 15.55 -16.46 -25.18
N ARG A 214 14.42 -16.94 -24.66
CA ARG A 214 13.66 -18.12 -25.15
C ARG A 214 12.15 -17.83 -25.16
N ARG A 215 11.75 -16.84 -25.96
CA ARG A 215 10.36 -16.38 -26.09
C ARG A 215 9.65 -16.99 -27.29
N TYR A 216 8.34 -17.14 -27.17
CA TYR A 216 7.47 -17.61 -28.26
C TYR A 216 7.11 -16.49 -29.25
N TYR A 217 7.22 -15.22 -28.84
CA TYR A 217 6.94 -14.05 -29.67
C TYR A 217 8.15 -13.14 -29.78
N GLY A 218 8.24 -12.42 -30.90
CA GLY A 218 9.25 -11.36 -31.11
C GLY A 218 8.98 -10.08 -30.32
N GLY A 219 9.91 -9.11 -30.41
CA GLY A 219 9.79 -7.80 -29.77
C GLY A 219 10.03 -7.80 -28.25
N CYS A 220 10.70 -8.82 -27.72
CA CYS A 220 10.92 -8.99 -26.28
C CYS A 220 12.23 -8.38 -25.76
N GLN A 221 12.98 -7.63 -26.59
CA GLN A 221 14.35 -7.20 -26.25
C GLN A 221 14.47 -6.39 -24.96
N PHE A 222 13.42 -5.68 -24.53
CA PHE A 222 13.41 -4.91 -23.29
C PHE A 222 12.74 -5.65 -22.13
N VAL A 223 11.66 -6.39 -22.39
CA VAL A 223 10.99 -7.18 -21.34
C VAL A 223 11.86 -8.32 -20.84
N ASP A 224 12.74 -8.86 -21.68
CA ASP A 224 13.77 -9.82 -21.25
C ASP A 224 14.73 -9.21 -20.24
N GLN A 225 15.18 -7.97 -20.47
CA GLN A 225 16.05 -7.25 -19.54
C GLN A 225 15.32 -6.94 -18.22
N VAL A 226 14.04 -6.57 -18.29
CA VAL A 226 13.21 -6.31 -17.10
C VAL A 226 13.05 -7.57 -16.25
N GLU A 227 12.73 -8.71 -16.88
CA GLU A 227 12.57 -9.97 -16.16
C GLU A 227 13.91 -10.48 -15.62
N GLN A 228 15.00 -10.37 -16.40
CA GLN A 228 16.33 -10.75 -15.93
C GLN A 228 16.75 -9.91 -14.71
N LEU A 229 16.50 -8.59 -14.72
CA LEU A 229 16.76 -7.74 -13.55
C LEU A 229 15.95 -8.16 -12.32
N ALA A 230 14.70 -8.58 -12.49
CA ALA A 230 13.90 -9.09 -11.38
C ALA A 230 14.48 -10.40 -10.83
N ILE A 231 14.90 -11.31 -11.70
CA ILE A 231 15.54 -12.58 -11.34
C ILE A 231 16.85 -12.32 -10.59
N ASP A 232 17.77 -11.54 -11.16
CA ASP A 232 19.07 -11.26 -10.57
C ASP A 232 18.94 -10.62 -9.18
N ARG A 233 18.00 -9.68 -9.02
CA ARG A 233 17.74 -9.04 -7.72
C ARG A 233 17.12 -10.01 -6.72
N ALA A 234 16.21 -10.89 -7.15
CA ALA A 234 15.67 -11.94 -6.28
C ALA A 234 16.78 -12.89 -5.79
N LEU A 235 17.67 -13.31 -6.68
CA LEU A 235 18.82 -14.14 -6.32
C LEU A 235 19.75 -13.41 -5.35
N ALA A 236 20.02 -12.12 -5.57
CA ALA A 236 20.84 -11.31 -4.66
C ALA A 236 20.21 -11.13 -3.27
N LEU A 237 18.87 -11.07 -3.18
CA LEU A 237 18.14 -10.92 -1.92
C LEU A 237 18.18 -12.19 -1.06
N PHE A 238 18.06 -13.36 -1.67
CA PHE A 238 17.81 -14.61 -0.96
C PHE A 238 18.96 -15.63 -1.05
N GLY A 239 19.88 -15.48 -1.99
CA GLY A 239 21.01 -16.40 -2.18
C GLY A 239 20.62 -17.78 -2.71
N ALA A 240 19.51 -17.89 -3.45
CA ALA A 240 19.05 -19.14 -4.05
C ALA A 240 19.79 -19.46 -5.37
N ASP A 241 19.66 -20.69 -5.87
CA ASP A 241 20.25 -21.10 -7.16
C ASP A 241 19.44 -20.62 -8.37
N HIS A 242 18.12 -20.58 -8.24
CA HIS A 242 17.17 -20.22 -9.29
C HIS A 242 15.99 -19.43 -8.71
N ALA A 243 15.46 -18.50 -9.51
CA ALA A 243 14.29 -17.70 -9.16
C ALA A 243 13.34 -17.61 -10.36
N ASN A 244 12.08 -17.96 -10.15
CA ASN A 244 11.00 -17.71 -11.10
C ASN A 244 10.10 -16.59 -10.56
N VAL A 245 10.06 -15.47 -11.29
CA VAL A 245 9.35 -14.24 -10.91
C VAL A 245 8.00 -14.06 -11.65
N GLN A 246 7.60 -15.04 -12.46
CA GLN A 246 6.35 -15.00 -13.21
C GLN A 246 5.06 -15.38 -12.43
N PRO A 247 5.07 -16.04 -11.25
CA PRO A 247 3.82 -16.38 -10.58
C PRO A 247 2.94 -15.15 -10.31
N LEU A 248 1.66 -15.27 -10.66
CA LEU A 248 0.67 -14.18 -10.53
C LEU A 248 0.31 -13.87 -9.08
N SER A 249 0.45 -14.85 -8.19
CA SER A 249 0.17 -14.70 -6.76
C SER A 249 0.93 -15.75 -5.94
N GLY A 250 0.91 -15.64 -4.61
CA GLY A 250 1.47 -16.66 -3.72
C GLY A 250 0.76 -18.01 -3.86
N SER A 251 -0.56 -18.01 -4.04
CA SER A 251 -1.32 -19.24 -4.28
C SER A 251 -0.90 -19.92 -5.58
N GLY A 252 -0.69 -19.14 -6.66
CA GLY A 252 -0.16 -19.65 -7.92
C GLY A 252 1.28 -20.16 -7.79
N ALA A 253 2.11 -19.49 -6.99
CA ALA A 253 3.47 -19.94 -6.69
C ALA A 253 3.48 -21.31 -5.99
N ASN A 254 2.65 -21.48 -4.95
CA ASN A 254 2.52 -22.76 -4.25
C ASN A 254 1.99 -23.84 -5.19
N MET A 255 0.97 -23.53 -5.99
CA MET A 255 0.39 -24.46 -6.96
C MET A 255 1.42 -24.98 -7.96
N ALA A 256 2.28 -24.10 -8.49
CA ALA A 256 3.33 -24.49 -9.42
C ALA A 256 4.38 -25.40 -8.78
N VAL A 257 4.78 -25.16 -7.52
CA VAL A 257 5.68 -26.07 -6.81
C VAL A 257 5.05 -27.46 -6.69
N TYR A 258 3.81 -27.55 -6.18
CA TYR A 258 3.15 -28.84 -6.05
C TYR A 258 3.00 -29.56 -7.40
N LEU A 259 2.54 -28.89 -8.46
CA LEU A 259 2.39 -29.49 -9.79
C LEU A 259 3.73 -29.89 -10.43
N SER A 260 4.83 -29.23 -10.05
CA SER A 260 6.18 -29.57 -10.56
C SER A 260 6.79 -30.78 -9.85
N ALA A 261 6.42 -31.03 -8.60
CA ALA A 261 7.12 -31.95 -7.71
C ALA A 261 6.27 -33.14 -7.25
N LEU A 262 4.95 -33.04 -7.35
CA LEU A 262 3.99 -34.02 -6.84
C LEU A 262 3.05 -34.54 -7.92
N LYS A 263 2.48 -35.72 -7.66
CA LYS A 263 1.34 -36.28 -8.38
C LYS A 263 0.06 -36.10 -7.56
N PRO A 264 -1.12 -35.91 -8.19
CA PRO A 264 -2.38 -35.93 -7.47
C PRO A 264 -2.54 -37.18 -6.60
N GLY A 265 -3.06 -37.02 -5.39
CA GLY A 265 -3.21 -38.06 -4.39
C GLY A 265 -1.99 -38.28 -3.49
N GLU A 266 -0.81 -37.74 -3.82
CA GLU A 266 0.35 -37.81 -2.93
C GLU A 266 0.11 -37.01 -1.64
N THR A 267 0.77 -37.44 -0.55
CA THR A 267 0.56 -36.86 0.78
C THR A 267 1.37 -35.58 0.96
N ILE A 268 0.73 -34.52 1.44
CA ILE A 268 1.39 -33.28 1.89
C ILE A 268 1.17 -33.08 3.40
N LEU A 269 2.23 -32.67 4.11
CA LEU A 269 2.19 -32.33 5.53
C LEU A 269 2.35 -30.82 5.71
N GLY A 270 1.25 -30.13 6.03
CA GLY A 270 1.23 -28.67 6.22
C GLY A 270 0.73 -28.26 7.60
N MET A 271 0.88 -26.98 7.93
CA MET A 271 0.34 -26.43 9.17
C MET A 271 -1.19 -26.37 9.13
N ASN A 272 -1.86 -26.79 10.21
CA ASN A 272 -3.30 -26.69 10.35
C ASN A 272 -3.75 -25.22 10.22
N LEU A 273 -4.77 -24.97 9.39
CA LEU A 273 -5.32 -23.63 9.14
C LEU A 273 -5.77 -22.93 10.44
N GLY A 274 -6.47 -23.65 11.32
CA GLY A 274 -6.94 -23.11 12.60
C GLY A 274 -5.81 -22.81 13.59
N HIS A 275 -4.61 -23.36 13.37
CA HIS A 275 -3.45 -23.14 14.24
C HIS A 275 -2.44 -22.16 13.64
N GLY A 276 -2.73 -21.58 12.47
CA GLY A 276 -1.94 -20.52 11.85
C GLY A 276 -1.42 -20.80 10.44
N GLY A 277 -1.75 -21.97 9.87
CA GLY A 277 -1.43 -22.31 8.48
C GLY A 277 -2.14 -21.44 7.44
N HIS A 278 -1.88 -21.71 6.16
CA HIS A 278 -2.56 -21.05 5.05
C HIS A 278 -3.43 -22.03 4.26
N LEU A 279 -4.44 -21.51 3.55
CA LEU A 279 -5.35 -22.32 2.72
C LEU A 279 -4.59 -23.23 1.74
N THR A 280 -3.52 -22.72 1.12
CA THR A 280 -2.73 -23.45 0.11
C THR A 280 -1.74 -24.46 0.70
N HIS A 281 -1.78 -24.69 2.02
CA HIS A 281 -0.97 -25.70 2.71
C HIS A 281 -1.76 -26.99 2.99
N GLY A 282 -2.79 -27.24 2.18
CA GLY A 282 -3.57 -28.48 2.21
C GLY A 282 -5.02 -28.34 2.67
N ALA A 283 -5.52 -27.15 2.98
CA ALA A 283 -6.91 -26.98 3.40
C ALA A 283 -7.88 -27.53 2.33
N THR A 284 -8.92 -28.23 2.76
CA THR A 284 -9.85 -29.00 1.88
C THR A 284 -10.55 -28.14 0.83
N VAL A 285 -10.82 -26.87 1.14
CA VAL A 285 -11.44 -25.90 0.22
C VAL A 285 -10.48 -25.34 -0.84
N SER A 286 -9.17 -25.54 -0.67
CA SER A 286 -8.12 -25.07 -1.59
C SER A 286 -7.75 -26.17 -2.59
N PHE A 287 -7.21 -25.79 -3.75
CA PHE A 287 -6.67 -26.72 -4.75
C PHE A 287 -5.72 -27.75 -4.12
N SER A 288 -4.95 -27.34 -3.12
CA SER A 288 -3.99 -28.20 -2.43
C SER A 288 -4.66 -29.33 -1.67
N GLY A 289 -5.81 -29.09 -1.04
CA GLY A 289 -6.57 -30.13 -0.35
C GLY A 289 -7.52 -30.91 -1.27
N GLN A 290 -7.82 -30.37 -2.45
CA GLN A 290 -8.61 -31.06 -3.48
C GLN A 290 -7.76 -32.07 -4.27
N LEU A 291 -6.51 -31.73 -4.58
CA LEU A 291 -5.63 -32.53 -5.43
C LEU A 291 -4.74 -33.51 -4.67
N TYR A 292 -4.39 -33.21 -3.41
CA TYR A 292 -3.42 -33.98 -2.62
C TYR A 292 -4.04 -34.49 -1.32
N ARG A 293 -3.46 -35.55 -0.77
CA ARG A 293 -3.87 -36.05 0.56
C ARG A 293 -3.23 -35.18 1.64
N SER A 294 -4.02 -34.32 2.26
CA SER A 294 -3.53 -33.43 3.31
C SER A 294 -3.48 -34.11 4.68
N VAL A 295 -2.32 -34.04 5.33
CA VAL A 295 -2.14 -34.29 6.76
C VAL A 295 -1.59 -33.02 7.41
N TYR A 296 -1.86 -32.84 8.70
CA TYR A 296 -1.58 -31.57 9.36
C TYR A 296 -0.73 -31.74 10.61
N TYR A 297 0.19 -30.80 10.81
CA TYR A 297 0.76 -30.53 12.12
C TYR A 297 0.15 -29.25 12.70
N GLY A 298 0.34 -29.03 14.00
CA GLY A 298 -0.20 -27.87 14.70
C GLY A 298 0.78 -27.31 15.73
N VAL A 299 0.24 -26.46 16.59
CA VAL A 299 0.91 -25.99 17.79
C VAL A 299 0.55 -26.86 19.00
N ASP A 300 1.41 -26.86 20.01
CA ASP A 300 1.14 -27.41 21.32
C ASP A 300 0.00 -26.62 22.03
N ARG A 301 -0.76 -27.30 22.87
CA ARG A 301 -1.98 -26.74 23.48
C ARG A 301 -1.69 -25.77 24.63
N GLU A 302 -0.56 -25.91 25.30
CA GLU A 302 -0.20 -25.07 26.44
C GLU A 302 0.62 -23.85 26.01
N THR A 303 1.61 -24.07 25.15
CA THR A 303 2.54 -23.04 24.69
C THR A 303 2.05 -22.29 23.46
N GLU A 304 1.15 -22.89 22.66
CA GLU A 304 0.71 -22.38 21.36
C GLU A 304 1.88 -22.16 20.37
N GLN A 305 2.96 -22.92 20.56
CA GLN A 305 4.13 -22.95 19.69
C GLN A 305 4.23 -24.29 18.95
N LEU A 306 4.94 -24.33 17.82
CA LEU A 306 5.11 -25.58 17.07
C LEU A 306 5.84 -26.63 17.92
N ASP A 307 5.25 -27.82 18.04
CA ASP A 307 5.92 -29.00 18.60
C ASP A 307 6.60 -29.79 17.47
N TYR A 308 7.90 -29.54 17.28
CA TYR A 308 8.68 -30.22 16.25
C TYR A 308 8.82 -31.74 16.47
N ASN A 309 8.66 -32.24 17.69
CA ASN A 309 8.67 -33.68 17.93
C ASN A 309 7.36 -34.32 17.46
N GLU A 310 6.23 -33.63 17.64
CA GLU A 310 4.96 -34.09 17.08
C GLU A 310 4.96 -33.99 15.55
N ILE A 311 5.51 -32.93 14.96
CA ILE A 311 5.72 -32.84 13.51
C ILE A 311 6.51 -34.06 13.00
N GLU A 312 7.60 -34.43 13.70
CA GLU A 312 8.40 -35.60 13.33
C GLU A 312 7.62 -36.92 13.42
N LYS A 313 6.86 -37.14 14.50
CA LYS A 313 6.03 -38.34 14.67
C LYS A 313 4.99 -38.47 13.56
N ILE A 314 4.32 -37.37 13.20
CA ILE A 314 3.34 -37.34 12.11
C ILE A 314 4.05 -37.65 10.79
N ALA A 315 5.20 -37.05 10.52
CA ALA A 315 5.96 -37.30 9.30
C ALA A 315 6.37 -38.78 9.17
N LEU A 316 6.88 -39.40 10.25
CA LEU A 316 7.25 -40.82 10.27
C LEU A 316 6.06 -41.75 10.02
N ARG A 317 4.89 -41.40 10.56
CA ARG A 317 3.65 -42.17 10.41
C ARG A 317 3.06 -42.03 9.01
N GLU A 318 2.93 -40.81 8.52
CA GLU A 318 2.20 -40.49 7.27
C GLU A 318 3.07 -40.58 6.02
N LYS A 319 4.41 -40.52 6.18
CA LYS A 319 5.40 -40.52 5.11
C LYS A 319 5.04 -39.56 3.96
N PRO A 320 4.91 -38.24 4.25
CA PRO A 320 4.50 -37.28 3.24
C PRO A 320 5.53 -37.19 2.11
N ARG A 321 5.07 -36.93 0.89
CA ARG A 321 5.98 -36.63 -0.22
C ARG A 321 6.60 -35.23 -0.08
N MET A 322 5.86 -34.30 0.53
CA MET A 322 6.31 -32.94 0.81
C MET A 322 5.87 -32.47 2.19
N ILE A 323 6.78 -31.83 2.91
CA ILE A 323 6.51 -31.05 4.12
C ILE A 323 6.49 -29.57 3.74
N VAL A 324 5.46 -28.86 4.18
CA VAL A 324 5.25 -27.44 3.89
C VAL A 324 5.38 -26.66 5.19
N ALA A 325 6.46 -25.90 5.33
CA ALA A 325 6.69 -25.00 6.45
C ALA A 325 6.32 -23.57 6.07
N GLY A 326 5.62 -22.86 6.95
CA GLY A 326 5.15 -21.50 6.69
C GLY A 326 3.80 -21.26 7.36
N ALA A 327 3.47 -19.99 7.58
CA ALA A 327 2.27 -19.63 8.33
C ALA A 327 1.71 -18.27 7.89
N SER A 328 0.40 -18.11 8.06
CA SER A 328 -0.30 -16.82 7.90
C SER A 328 -0.55 -16.13 9.24
N SER A 329 -0.68 -16.88 10.32
CA SER A 329 -0.94 -16.33 11.65
C SER A 329 -0.23 -17.13 12.74
N TYR A 330 1.10 -17.09 12.69
CA TYR A 330 2.00 -17.61 13.71
C TYR A 330 3.04 -16.54 14.05
N SER A 331 3.22 -16.22 15.33
CA SER A 331 4.01 -15.06 15.77
C SER A 331 5.44 -15.38 16.20
N ARG A 332 5.87 -16.64 16.11
CA ARG A 332 7.21 -17.07 16.53
C ARG A 332 8.11 -17.44 15.35
N ILE A 333 9.40 -17.52 15.62
CA ILE A 333 10.41 -17.96 14.65
C ILE A 333 10.16 -19.42 14.25
N LEU A 334 10.30 -19.71 12.96
CA LEU A 334 10.30 -21.07 12.42
C LEU A 334 11.72 -21.64 12.36
N ASP A 335 11.91 -22.84 12.90
CA ASP A 335 13.18 -23.58 12.84
C ASP A 335 13.25 -24.41 11.55
N PHE A 336 13.78 -23.79 10.50
CA PHE A 336 13.93 -24.44 9.19
C PHE A 336 14.95 -25.59 9.18
N ALA A 337 15.94 -25.57 10.06
CA ALA A 337 16.90 -26.67 10.19
C ALA A 337 16.22 -27.91 10.75
N ARG A 338 15.34 -27.73 11.75
CA ARG A 338 14.54 -28.83 12.30
C ARG A 338 13.57 -29.40 11.27
N PHE A 339 12.90 -28.55 10.48
CA PHE A 339 12.07 -29.03 9.36
C PHE A 339 12.86 -29.84 8.33
N ARG A 340 14.07 -29.40 7.96
CA ARG A 340 14.96 -30.15 7.06
C ARG A 340 15.31 -31.52 7.61
N ALA A 341 15.75 -31.58 8.87
CA ALA A 341 16.09 -32.85 9.52
C ALA A 341 14.91 -33.83 9.54
N ILE A 342 13.67 -33.34 9.74
CA ILE A 342 12.46 -34.17 9.67
C ILE A 342 12.21 -34.64 8.24
N ALA A 343 12.31 -33.75 7.25
CA ALA A 343 12.13 -34.08 5.85
C ALA A 343 13.13 -35.15 5.38
N ASP A 344 14.40 -35.05 5.78
CA ASP A 344 15.44 -36.04 5.46
C ASP A 344 15.14 -37.41 6.07
N LYS A 345 14.66 -37.46 7.32
CA LYS A 345 14.30 -38.74 7.98
C LYS A 345 13.24 -39.54 7.23
N VAL A 346 12.36 -38.88 6.49
CA VAL A 346 11.24 -39.54 5.77
C VAL A 346 11.39 -39.49 4.25
N GLY A 347 12.47 -38.89 3.72
CA GLY A 347 12.69 -38.72 2.28
C GLY A 347 11.70 -37.76 1.61
N ALA A 348 11.19 -36.77 2.35
CA ALA A 348 10.27 -35.76 1.84
C ALA A 348 11.02 -34.56 1.24
N LEU A 349 10.37 -33.90 0.28
CA LEU A 349 10.75 -32.54 -0.13
C LEU A 349 10.34 -31.53 0.95
N LEU A 350 11.15 -30.50 1.14
CA LEU A 350 10.83 -29.37 2.01
C LEU A 350 10.49 -28.13 1.17
N MET A 351 9.24 -27.70 1.25
CA MET A 351 8.78 -26.41 0.73
C MET A 351 8.61 -25.43 1.89
N VAL A 352 9.19 -24.23 1.77
CA VAL A 352 8.99 -23.16 2.75
C VAL A 352 8.27 -21.96 2.13
N ASP A 353 7.07 -21.66 2.62
CA ASP A 353 6.31 -20.48 2.22
C ASP A 353 6.61 -19.31 3.18
N ILE A 354 7.43 -18.37 2.71
CA ILE A 354 7.84 -17.17 3.47
C ILE A 354 6.99 -15.95 3.15
N ALA A 355 5.80 -16.10 2.53
CA ALA A 355 4.98 -14.97 2.08
C ALA A 355 4.84 -13.83 3.09
N HIS A 356 4.61 -14.17 4.36
CA HIS A 356 4.44 -13.21 5.45
C HIS A 356 5.76 -12.59 5.94
N ILE A 357 6.87 -13.32 5.89
CA ILE A 357 8.14 -12.97 6.53
C ILE A 357 9.26 -12.66 5.54
N ALA A 358 8.99 -12.61 4.23
CA ALA A 358 10.02 -12.46 3.20
C ALA A 358 10.89 -11.20 3.38
N GLY A 359 10.29 -10.06 3.76
CA GLY A 359 11.07 -8.86 4.07
C GLY A 359 11.96 -9.03 5.32
N LEU A 360 11.46 -9.73 6.33
CA LEU A 360 12.20 -10.02 7.57
C LEU A 360 13.39 -10.95 7.32
N VAL A 361 13.22 -11.94 6.43
CA VAL A 361 14.31 -12.82 5.97
C VAL A 361 15.41 -12.01 5.28
N VAL A 362 15.04 -11.13 4.34
CA VAL A 362 15.98 -10.23 3.64
C VAL A 362 16.76 -9.33 4.61
N ALA A 363 16.09 -8.86 5.67
CA ALA A 363 16.69 -7.99 6.66
C ALA A 363 17.51 -8.72 7.74
N GLY A 364 17.52 -10.06 7.74
CA GLY A 364 18.23 -10.88 8.71
C GLY A 364 17.59 -10.90 10.10
N VAL A 365 16.34 -10.47 10.24
CA VAL A 365 15.57 -10.51 11.51
C VAL A 365 14.61 -11.70 11.59
N HIS A 366 14.64 -12.57 10.57
CA HIS A 366 14.07 -13.91 10.62
C HIS A 366 15.04 -14.86 9.90
N PRO A 367 15.22 -16.13 10.36
CA PRO A 367 16.09 -17.10 9.70
C PRO A 367 15.80 -17.26 8.20
N SER A 368 16.83 -17.51 7.39
CA SER A 368 16.66 -17.82 5.97
C SER A 368 16.36 -19.31 5.76
N PRO A 369 15.36 -19.66 4.93
CA PRO A 369 15.08 -21.06 4.60
C PRO A 369 15.95 -21.63 3.48
N VAL A 370 16.67 -20.80 2.71
CA VAL A 370 17.36 -21.20 1.48
C VAL A 370 18.40 -22.31 1.67
N PRO A 371 19.20 -22.34 2.76
CA PRO A 371 20.14 -23.45 3.00
C PRO A 371 19.45 -24.80 3.22
N TYR A 372 18.16 -24.80 3.56
CA TYR A 372 17.42 -25.97 4.04
C TYR A 372 16.37 -26.46 3.04
N ALA A 373 15.63 -25.53 2.44
CA ALA A 373 14.49 -25.83 1.59
C ALA A 373 14.90 -26.37 0.21
N ASP A 374 14.06 -27.22 -0.36
CA ASP A 374 14.13 -27.60 -1.76
C ASP A 374 13.45 -26.52 -2.63
N PHE A 375 12.35 -25.96 -2.12
CA PHE A 375 11.60 -24.85 -2.70
C PHE A 375 11.28 -23.80 -1.64
N VAL A 376 11.41 -22.53 -2.00
CA VAL A 376 10.91 -21.41 -1.20
C VAL A 376 9.90 -20.64 -2.03
N THR A 377 8.67 -20.49 -1.55
CA THR A 377 7.66 -19.66 -2.19
C THR A 377 7.41 -18.40 -1.38
N THR A 378 7.00 -17.35 -2.08
CA THR A 378 6.63 -16.11 -1.41
C THR A 378 5.66 -15.28 -2.23
N THR A 379 4.94 -14.41 -1.53
CA THR A 379 4.29 -13.25 -2.13
C THR A 379 5.20 -12.04 -2.11
N THR A 380 5.05 -11.15 -3.08
CA THR A 380 5.89 -9.94 -3.15
C THR A 380 5.34 -8.72 -2.40
N HIS A 381 4.10 -8.75 -1.91
CA HIS A 381 3.36 -7.55 -1.45
C HIS A 381 3.21 -7.36 0.06
N LYS A 382 3.65 -8.31 0.89
CA LYS A 382 3.52 -8.22 2.35
C LYS A 382 4.70 -7.44 2.94
N THR A 383 5.49 -8.07 3.82
CA THR A 383 6.71 -7.49 4.38
C THR A 383 7.75 -7.13 3.30
N LEU A 384 7.74 -7.78 2.13
CA LEU A 384 8.62 -7.46 1.01
C LEU A 384 8.25 -6.17 0.25
N ARG A 385 7.06 -5.60 0.50
CA ARG A 385 6.63 -4.26 0.04
C ARG A 385 6.69 -4.02 -1.49
N GLY A 386 6.58 -5.09 -2.27
CA GLY A 386 6.45 -5.01 -3.72
C GLY A 386 5.00 -5.07 -4.19
N PRO A 387 4.78 -5.15 -5.51
CA PRO A 387 3.43 -5.29 -6.04
C PRO A 387 2.80 -6.64 -5.69
N ARG A 388 1.49 -6.77 -5.90
CA ARG A 388 0.82 -8.07 -5.85
C ARG A 388 1.43 -9.02 -6.89
N GLY A 389 1.70 -10.25 -6.47
CA GLY A 389 2.52 -11.20 -7.22
C GLY A 389 3.07 -12.32 -6.33
N GLY A 390 3.56 -13.38 -6.96
CA GLY A 390 4.32 -14.45 -6.31
C GLY A 390 5.73 -14.59 -6.90
N MET A 391 6.57 -15.32 -6.18
CA MET A 391 7.91 -15.71 -6.61
C MET A 391 8.24 -17.08 -6.03
N ILE A 392 9.01 -17.86 -6.78
CA ILE A 392 9.50 -19.16 -6.34
C ILE A 392 11.02 -19.15 -6.47
N LEU A 393 11.69 -19.60 -5.42
CA LEU A 393 13.11 -19.89 -5.40
C LEU A 393 13.28 -21.40 -5.25
N CYS A 394 14.28 -21.99 -5.88
CA CYS A 394 14.56 -23.41 -5.71
C CYS A 394 16.04 -23.72 -5.94
N ARG A 395 16.41 -24.95 -5.56
CA ARG A 395 17.71 -25.53 -5.92
C ARG A 395 17.79 -25.74 -7.44
N ARG A 396 19.01 -25.69 -7.97
CA ARG A 396 19.29 -25.79 -9.43
C ARG A 396 18.60 -26.98 -10.09
N GLU A 397 18.59 -28.14 -9.43
CA GLU A 397 18.04 -29.40 -9.96
C GLU A 397 16.53 -29.35 -10.27
N TYR A 398 15.79 -28.45 -9.61
CA TYR A 398 14.34 -28.31 -9.82
C TYR A 398 13.96 -27.20 -10.81
N ALA A 399 14.91 -26.36 -11.22
CA ALA A 399 14.64 -25.14 -11.99
C ALA A 399 13.89 -25.41 -13.31
N ALA A 400 14.37 -26.37 -14.10
CA ALA A 400 13.78 -26.65 -15.42
C ALA A 400 12.35 -27.22 -15.33
N ALA A 401 12.09 -28.08 -14.35
CA ALA A 401 10.76 -28.64 -14.12
C ALA A 401 9.78 -27.56 -13.65
N LEU A 402 10.22 -26.72 -12.70
CA LEU A 402 9.43 -25.61 -12.18
C LEU A 402 9.06 -24.60 -13.28
N ASP A 403 10.05 -24.17 -14.07
CA ASP A 403 9.83 -23.22 -15.15
C ASP A 403 8.84 -23.77 -16.18
N LYS A 404 8.97 -25.05 -16.54
CA LYS A 404 8.04 -25.73 -17.46
C LYS A 404 6.62 -25.83 -16.87
N THR A 405 6.50 -26.03 -15.56
CA THR A 405 5.20 -26.07 -14.88
C THR A 405 4.53 -24.70 -14.81
N ILE A 406 5.29 -23.62 -14.58
CA ILE A 406 4.75 -22.25 -14.65
C ILE A 406 4.26 -21.96 -16.07
N PHE A 407 5.13 -22.14 -17.06
CA PHE A 407 4.80 -21.96 -18.46
C PHE A 407 5.47 -23.06 -19.30
N PRO A 408 4.73 -23.80 -20.15
CA PRO A 408 3.33 -23.60 -20.53
C PRO A 408 2.32 -24.32 -19.62
N GLY A 409 2.74 -24.88 -18.47
CA GLY A 409 1.88 -25.76 -17.67
C GLY A 409 0.68 -25.09 -17.00
N LEU A 410 0.86 -23.92 -16.38
CA LEU A 410 -0.14 -23.31 -15.49
C LEU A 410 -0.61 -21.93 -15.95
N GLN A 411 0.30 -21.09 -16.43
CA GLN A 411 0.03 -19.70 -16.81
C GLN A 411 0.27 -19.51 -18.31
N GLY A 412 -0.30 -18.44 -18.89
CA GLY A 412 0.02 -17.95 -20.24
C GLY A 412 1.11 -16.87 -20.20
N GLY A 413 0.93 -15.78 -20.94
CA GLY A 413 1.86 -14.64 -20.97
C GLY A 413 2.11 -14.01 -19.59
N PRO A 414 3.38 -13.75 -19.20
CA PRO A 414 3.71 -13.12 -17.93
C PRO A 414 3.27 -11.64 -17.89
N LEU A 415 2.84 -11.18 -16.71
CA LEU A 415 2.47 -9.77 -16.49
C LEU A 415 3.73 -8.90 -16.34
N MET A 416 4.27 -8.41 -17.46
CA MET A 416 5.55 -7.70 -17.47
C MET A 416 5.59 -6.40 -16.65
N HIS A 417 4.48 -5.67 -16.55
CA HIS A 417 4.34 -4.51 -15.66
C HIS A 417 4.46 -4.92 -14.18
N THR A 418 3.93 -6.10 -13.82
CA THR A 418 4.09 -6.65 -12.47
C THR A 418 5.50 -7.12 -12.20
N ILE A 419 6.15 -7.76 -13.16
CA ILE A 419 7.57 -8.15 -13.04
C ILE A 419 8.46 -6.91 -12.92
N ALA A 420 8.17 -5.82 -13.65
CA ALA A 420 8.88 -4.55 -13.49
C ALA A 420 8.70 -3.96 -12.09
N GLY A 421 7.46 -3.94 -11.57
CA GLY A 421 7.20 -3.51 -10.19
C GLY A 421 7.94 -4.38 -9.15
N LYS A 422 8.03 -5.70 -9.38
CA LYS A 422 8.85 -6.61 -8.55
C LYS A 422 10.33 -6.22 -8.62
N ALA A 423 10.87 -5.96 -9.82
CA ALA A 423 12.26 -5.54 -9.99
C ALA A 423 12.56 -4.25 -9.20
N VAL A 424 11.67 -3.25 -9.26
CA VAL A 424 11.79 -2.00 -8.48
C VAL A 424 11.79 -2.30 -6.98
N ALA A 425 10.79 -3.03 -6.49
CA ALA A 425 10.68 -3.39 -5.07
C ALA A 425 11.89 -4.20 -4.58
N PHE A 426 12.44 -5.10 -5.40
CA PHE A 426 13.63 -5.87 -5.04
C PHE A 426 14.88 -4.99 -4.96
N LYS A 427 14.98 -3.96 -5.81
CA LYS A 427 16.06 -2.95 -5.70
C LYS A 427 15.95 -2.18 -4.40
N GLU A 428 14.74 -1.78 -4.01
CA GLU A 428 14.51 -1.14 -2.70
C GLU A 428 14.87 -2.09 -1.56
N ALA A 429 14.48 -3.37 -1.65
CA ALA A 429 14.75 -4.37 -0.63
C ALA A 429 16.25 -4.69 -0.44
N LEU A 430 17.09 -4.42 -1.45
CA LEU A 430 18.56 -4.53 -1.34
C LEU A 430 19.18 -3.40 -0.50
N SER A 431 18.45 -2.31 -0.24
CA SER A 431 18.95 -1.14 0.51
C SER A 431 18.99 -1.35 2.02
N GLU A 432 19.87 -0.62 2.71
CA GLU A 432 19.91 -0.62 4.18
C GLU A 432 18.70 0.07 4.82
N GLU A 433 18.10 1.03 4.13
CA GLU A 433 16.86 1.69 4.55
C GLU A 433 15.73 0.66 4.68
N PHE A 434 15.57 -0.22 3.68
CA PHE A 434 14.59 -1.30 3.77
C PHE A 434 14.86 -2.23 4.95
N ARG A 435 16.12 -2.65 5.17
CA ARG A 435 16.47 -3.49 6.33
C ARG A 435 16.15 -2.82 7.65
N THR A 436 16.41 -1.52 7.77
CA THR A 436 16.06 -0.73 8.95
C THR A 436 14.54 -0.74 9.21
N VAL A 437 13.71 -0.54 8.18
CA VAL A 437 12.25 -0.61 8.31
C VAL A 437 11.77 -2.00 8.75
N GLN A 438 12.37 -3.09 8.25
CA GLN A 438 12.01 -4.45 8.66
C GLN A 438 12.40 -4.74 10.11
N ARG A 439 13.57 -4.27 10.57
CA ARG A 439 13.96 -4.34 12.00
C ARG A 439 12.94 -3.59 12.87
N GLN A 440 12.60 -2.35 12.47
CA GLN A 440 11.59 -1.56 13.17
C GLN A 440 10.22 -2.25 13.18
N THR A 441 9.87 -2.97 12.12
CA THR A 441 8.61 -3.73 12.05
C THR A 441 8.49 -4.76 13.18
N VAL A 442 9.55 -5.53 13.43
CA VAL A 442 9.57 -6.53 14.52
C VAL A 442 9.56 -5.83 15.89
N ILE A 443 10.36 -4.77 16.06
CA ILE A 443 10.42 -3.99 17.30
C ILE A 443 9.04 -3.39 17.63
N ASN A 444 8.38 -2.79 16.65
CA ASN A 444 7.04 -2.23 16.79
C ASN A 444 6.02 -3.30 17.19
N ALA A 445 6.08 -4.49 16.57
CA ALA A 445 5.17 -5.59 16.90
C ALA A 445 5.36 -6.08 18.34
N ALA A 446 6.61 -6.22 18.78
CA ALA A 446 6.94 -6.61 20.16
C ALA A 446 6.52 -5.52 21.17
N CYS A 447 6.75 -4.25 20.87
CA CYS A 447 6.34 -3.12 21.71
C CYS A 447 4.81 -3.08 21.88
N LEU A 448 4.08 -3.17 20.77
CA LEU A 448 2.62 -3.16 20.76
C LEU A 448 2.05 -4.36 21.54
N ALA A 449 2.57 -5.57 21.30
CA ALA A 449 2.14 -6.78 22.01
C ALA A 449 2.39 -6.66 23.52
N ARG A 450 3.58 -6.22 23.94
CA ARG A 450 3.94 -6.03 25.35
C ARG A 450 3.01 -5.02 26.03
N ARG A 451 2.76 -3.87 25.40
CA ARG A 451 1.87 -2.84 25.96
C ARG A 451 0.43 -3.33 26.12
N LEU A 452 -0.06 -4.14 25.19
CA LEU A 452 -1.37 -4.78 25.31
C LEU A 452 -1.40 -5.84 26.42
N GLN A 453 -0.31 -6.58 26.66
CA GLN A 453 -0.20 -7.48 27.82
C GLN A 453 -0.24 -6.70 29.14
N GLU A 454 0.44 -5.56 29.23
CA GLU A 454 0.38 -4.65 30.40
C GLU A 454 -1.06 -4.15 30.66
N LYS A 455 -1.90 -4.05 29.62
CA LYS A 455 -3.33 -3.73 29.70
C LYS A 455 -4.23 -4.93 30.01
N GLY A 456 -3.66 -6.12 30.19
CA GLY A 456 -4.38 -7.34 30.55
C GLY A 456 -4.89 -8.18 29.38
N PHE A 457 -4.51 -7.87 28.13
CA PHE A 457 -4.88 -8.69 26.98
C PHE A 457 -4.01 -9.95 26.89
N ARG A 458 -4.65 -11.10 26.59
CA ARG A 458 -3.96 -12.35 26.32
C ARG A 458 -3.42 -12.37 24.90
N ILE A 459 -2.10 -12.45 24.76
CA ILE A 459 -1.43 -12.60 23.45
C ILE A 459 -1.15 -14.08 23.21
N VAL A 460 -1.61 -14.59 22.07
CA VAL A 460 -1.38 -16.00 21.67
C VAL A 460 0.12 -16.28 21.60
N SER A 461 0.54 -17.42 22.13
CA SER A 461 1.95 -17.84 22.33
C SER A 461 2.78 -16.93 23.24
N GLY A 462 2.17 -15.96 23.91
CA GLY A 462 2.81 -15.07 24.90
C GLY A 462 3.56 -13.86 24.34
N GLY A 463 3.52 -13.59 23.03
CA GLY A 463 4.26 -12.50 22.39
C GLY A 463 4.52 -12.72 20.90
N THR A 464 5.53 -12.02 20.36
CA THR A 464 5.92 -12.13 18.95
C THR A 464 7.41 -11.91 18.73
N ASP A 465 7.95 -12.63 17.75
CA ASP A 465 9.32 -12.52 17.23
C ASP A 465 9.31 -12.06 15.75
N ASN A 466 8.14 -11.69 15.21
CA ASN A 466 7.98 -11.26 13.82
C ASN A 466 7.07 -10.02 13.70
N HIS A 467 6.48 -9.78 12.53
CA HIS A 467 5.70 -8.58 12.24
C HIS A 467 4.24 -8.64 12.68
N LEU A 468 3.79 -9.73 13.30
CA LEU A 468 2.39 -9.92 13.68
C LEU A 468 2.22 -10.64 15.02
N PHE A 469 1.04 -10.51 15.60
CA PHE A 469 0.59 -11.30 16.74
C PHE A 469 -0.94 -11.42 16.75
N LEU A 470 -1.47 -12.25 17.64
CA LEU A 470 -2.91 -12.41 17.85
C LEU A 470 -3.29 -12.07 19.28
N ILE A 471 -4.44 -11.42 19.43
CA ILE A 471 -5.10 -11.24 20.72
C ILE A 471 -6.22 -12.26 20.83
N ASP A 472 -6.27 -12.97 21.95
CA ASP A 472 -7.43 -13.77 22.32
C ASP A 472 -8.47 -12.91 23.04
N LEU A 473 -9.66 -12.82 22.45
CA LEU A 473 -10.81 -12.08 22.97
C LEU A 473 -11.77 -12.99 23.75
N SER A 474 -11.43 -14.25 23.99
CA SER A 474 -12.29 -15.22 24.68
C SER A 474 -12.73 -14.75 26.05
N ALA A 475 -11.83 -14.12 26.81
CA ALA A 475 -12.10 -13.54 28.13
C ALA A 475 -12.91 -12.23 28.10
N LEU A 476 -13.10 -11.63 26.92
CA LEU A 476 -13.86 -10.40 26.74
C LEU A 476 -15.29 -10.69 26.27
N THR A 477 -16.19 -9.73 26.48
CA THR A 477 -17.58 -9.82 26.01
C THR A 477 -17.68 -9.72 24.49
N ILE A 478 -16.71 -9.05 23.85
CA ILE A 478 -16.62 -8.88 22.40
C ILE A 478 -15.92 -10.06 21.72
N LYS A 479 -16.31 -10.37 20.48
CA LYS A 479 -15.71 -11.40 19.62
C LYS A 479 -15.23 -10.80 18.31
N GLY A 480 -14.47 -11.59 17.54
CA GLY A 480 -13.67 -11.10 16.41
C GLY A 480 -14.43 -10.22 15.43
N LYS A 481 -15.66 -10.59 15.04
CA LYS A 481 -16.46 -9.80 14.06
C LYS A 481 -16.83 -8.41 14.60
N LYS A 482 -17.29 -8.34 15.86
CA LYS A 482 -17.66 -7.07 16.49
C LYS A 482 -16.42 -6.22 16.78
N ALA A 483 -15.32 -6.84 17.19
CA ALA A 483 -14.05 -6.17 17.45
C ALA A 483 -13.47 -5.52 16.19
N GLU A 484 -13.43 -6.26 15.09
CA GLU A 484 -13.01 -5.77 13.78
C GLU A 484 -13.84 -4.55 13.35
N ALA A 485 -15.17 -4.63 13.46
CA ALA A 485 -16.06 -3.52 13.07
C ALA A 485 -15.89 -2.27 13.97
N ALA A 486 -15.79 -2.45 15.29
CA ALA A 486 -15.61 -1.34 16.22
C ALA A 486 -14.26 -0.62 16.01
N LEU A 487 -13.19 -1.39 15.79
CA LEU A 487 -11.86 -0.84 15.52
C LEU A 487 -11.78 -0.14 14.16
N ASP A 488 -12.39 -0.70 13.11
CA ASP A 488 -12.42 -0.04 11.80
C ASP A 488 -13.20 1.27 11.86
N ALA A 489 -14.30 1.31 12.62
CA ALA A 489 -15.01 2.54 12.92
C ALA A 489 -14.15 3.52 13.72
N ALA A 490 -13.26 3.05 14.59
CA ALA A 490 -12.30 3.89 15.32
C ALA A 490 -11.07 4.29 14.48
N GLY A 491 -11.00 3.90 13.19
CA GLY A 491 -9.90 4.27 12.29
C GLY A 491 -8.72 3.28 12.29
N ILE A 492 -8.85 2.13 12.95
CA ILE A 492 -7.84 1.06 12.99
C ILE A 492 -8.36 -0.15 12.19
N THR A 493 -7.84 -0.36 10.99
CA THR A 493 -8.28 -1.46 10.13
C THR A 493 -7.41 -2.69 10.37
N LEU A 494 -8.03 -3.80 10.79
CA LEU A 494 -7.36 -5.09 11.00
C LEU A 494 -8.30 -6.25 10.62
N ASN A 495 -7.89 -7.49 10.85
CA ASN A 495 -8.74 -8.65 10.57
C ASN A 495 -9.06 -9.46 11.83
N LYS A 496 -10.32 -9.89 11.96
CA LYS A 496 -10.70 -11.01 12.83
C LYS A 496 -9.97 -12.27 12.40
N ASN A 497 -9.60 -13.10 13.36
CA ASN A 497 -8.81 -14.30 13.10
C ASN A 497 -9.15 -15.39 14.12
N GLY A 498 -9.15 -16.65 13.67
CA GLY A 498 -9.15 -17.78 14.60
C GLY A 498 -7.89 -17.78 15.46
N ILE A 499 -8.01 -18.30 16.67
CA ILE A 499 -6.87 -18.64 17.54
C ILE A 499 -6.67 -20.16 17.54
N PRO A 500 -5.50 -20.70 17.95
CA PRO A 500 -5.35 -22.14 18.11
C PRO A 500 -6.46 -22.74 19.00
N PHE A 501 -7.01 -23.87 18.59
CA PHE A 501 -8.10 -24.57 19.29
C PHE A 501 -9.40 -23.75 19.49
N ASP A 502 -9.64 -22.76 18.63
CA ASP A 502 -10.85 -21.93 18.68
C ASP A 502 -12.12 -22.79 18.62
N GLN A 503 -13.04 -22.53 19.54
CA GLN A 503 -14.35 -23.20 19.58
C GLN A 503 -15.39 -22.47 18.72
N ARG A 504 -15.05 -21.28 18.20
CA ARG A 504 -15.94 -20.47 17.36
C ARG A 504 -15.71 -20.74 15.87
N THR A 505 -16.67 -20.28 15.07
CA THR A 505 -16.61 -20.45 13.61
C THR A 505 -15.71 -19.39 12.96
N PRO A 506 -15.16 -19.67 11.76
CA PRO A 506 -14.38 -18.68 11.02
C PRO A 506 -15.13 -17.37 10.70
N ALA A 507 -16.46 -17.38 10.70
CA ALA A 507 -17.28 -16.19 10.43
C ALA A 507 -17.30 -15.18 11.59
N ASP A 508 -17.11 -15.65 12.82
CA ASP A 508 -17.00 -14.81 14.02
C ASP A 508 -16.08 -15.48 15.05
N PRO A 509 -14.74 -15.43 14.82
CA PRO A 509 -13.76 -16.16 15.62
C PRO A 509 -13.50 -15.50 16.98
N SER A 510 -12.70 -16.15 17.82
CA SER A 510 -12.38 -15.66 19.16
C SER A 510 -11.23 -14.65 19.21
N GLY A 511 -10.55 -14.36 18.09
CA GLY A 511 -9.40 -13.46 18.09
C GLY A 511 -9.40 -12.39 17.00
N ILE A 512 -8.40 -11.53 17.09
CA ILE A 512 -8.00 -10.57 16.05
C ILE A 512 -6.50 -10.71 15.80
N ARG A 513 -6.09 -10.47 14.55
CA ARG A 513 -4.68 -10.49 14.14
C ARG A 513 -4.23 -9.08 13.80
N ILE A 514 -3.10 -8.70 14.37
CA ILE A 514 -2.51 -7.37 14.25
C ILE A 514 -1.13 -7.52 13.62
N GLY A 515 -0.79 -6.65 12.68
CA GLY A 515 0.57 -6.52 12.17
C GLY A 515 1.01 -5.07 12.01
N THR A 516 2.31 -4.88 12.04
CA THR A 516 2.99 -3.57 12.03
C THR A 516 3.71 -3.15 10.73
N PRO A 517 3.68 -3.86 9.57
CA PRO A 517 4.42 -3.43 8.38
C PRO A 517 4.08 -2.01 7.87
N ILE A 518 2.79 -1.65 7.83
CA ILE A 518 2.36 -0.33 7.34
C ILE A 518 2.79 0.76 8.32
N ALA A 519 2.51 0.59 9.62
CA ALA A 519 2.94 1.56 10.64
C ALA A 519 4.45 1.86 10.55
N SER A 520 5.25 0.82 10.37
CA SER A 520 6.71 0.95 10.26
C SER A 520 7.15 1.56 8.93
N THR A 521 6.46 1.25 7.83
CA THR A 521 6.67 1.87 6.51
C THR A 521 6.33 3.36 6.51
N ARG A 522 5.33 3.77 7.29
CA ARG A 522 4.98 5.18 7.54
C ARG A 522 6.06 5.92 8.35
N GLY A 523 6.95 5.19 9.02
CA GLY A 523 7.99 5.75 9.90
C GLY A 523 7.61 5.80 11.37
N MET A 524 6.49 5.19 11.78
CA MET A 524 6.09 5.10 13.19
C MET A 524 7.04 4.19 13.97
N ARG A 525 7.26 4.54 15.25
CA ARG A 525 8.15 3.82 16.16
C ARG A 525 7.43 3.44 17.46
N GLU A 526 8.17 2.96 18.43
CA GLU A 526 7.68 2.49 19.73
C GLU A 526 6.74 3.49 20.44
N PRO A 527 7.02 4.82 20.51
CA PRO A 527 6.11 5.76 21.15
C PRO A 527 4.73 5.81 20.47
N GLU A 528 4.69 5.74 19.14
CA GLU A 528 3.43 5.67 18.41
C GLU A 528 2.72 4.32 18.64
N MET A 529 3.47 3.21 18.80
CA MET A 529 2.87 1.91 19.10
C MET A 529 2.23 1.88 20.49
N GLU A 530 2.77 2.59 21.48
CA GLU A 530 2.12 2.72 22.80
C GLU A 530 0.79 3.45 22.71
N ILE A 531 0.71 4.52 21.92
CA ILE A 531 -0.56 5.24 21.66
C ILE A 531 -1.56 4.31 20.98
N VAL A 532 -1.12 3.57 19.96
CA VAL A 532 -1.98 2.62 19.23
C VAL A 532 -2.47 1.50 20.15
N ALA A 533 -1.63 1.00 21.06
CA ALA A 533 -2.00 0.01 22.07
C ALA A 533 -3.09 0.52 23.01
N ASP A 534 -2.96 1.76 23.47
CA ASP A 534 -3.94 2.40 24.36
C ASP A 534 -5.28 2.59 23.63
N CYS A 535 -5.26 3.06 22.38
CA CYS A 535 -6.45 3.16 21.52
C CYS A 535 -7.12 1.80 21.27
N LEU A 536 -6.34 0.75 20.96
CA LEU A 536 -6.85 -0.61 20.79
C LEU A 536 -7.53 -1.11 22.07
N SER A 537 -6.87 -0.90 23.22
CA SER A 537 -7.37 -1.28 24.53
C SER A 537 -8.73 -0.64 24.82
N ASP A 538 -8.84 0.67 24.67
CA ASP A 538 -10.05 1.42 25.02
C ASP A 538 -11.25 0.98 24.18
N VAL A 539 -11.06 0.80 22.87
CA VAL A 539 -12.13 0.33 21.97
C VAL A 539 -12.50 -1.13 22.25
N LEU A 540 -11.55 -2.01 22.52
CA LEU A 540 -11.84 -3.42 22.80
C LEU A 540 -12.57 -3.62 24.14
N LEU A 541 -12.28 -2.80 25.14
CA LEU A 541 -12.94 -2.84 26.45
C LEU A 541 -14.33 -2.18 26.42
N GLN A 542 -14.54 -1.17 25.56
CA GLN A 542 -15.79 -0.42 25.44
C GLN A 542 -16.27 -0.26 23.99
N PRO A 543 -16.58 -1.36 23.28
CA PRO A 543 -16.78 -1.37 21.84
C PRO A 543 -18.07 -0.71 21.34
N GLU A 544 -19.01 -0.43 22.24
CA GLU A 544 -20.27 0.26 21.92
C GLU A 544 -20.23 1.74 22.31
N ASN A 545 -19.16 2.20 22.99
CA ASN A 545 -19.00 3.58 23.42
C ASN A 545 -18.59 4.49 22.25
N GLN A 546 -19.58 5.21 21.72
CA GLN A 546 -19.40 6.10 20.57
C GLN A 546 -18.44 7.27 20.83
N GLU A 547 -18.28 7.70 22.09
CA GLU A 547 -17.35 8.76 22.43
C GLU A 547 -15.90 8.26 22.33
N ILE A 548 -15.60 7.08 22.89
CA ILE A 548 -14.28 6.44 22.78
C ILE A 548 -13.92 6.17 21.32
N ILE A 549 -14.86 5.67 20.52
CA ILE A 549 -14.64 5.43 19.08
C ILE A 549 -14.31 6.74 18.37
N ARG A 550 -15.02 7.84 18.66
CA ARG A 550 -14.79 9.15 18.02
C ARG A 550 -13.44 9.74 18.42
N GLN A 551 -13.09 9.68 19.71
CA GLN A 551 -11.81 10.15 20.24
C GLN A 551 -10.65 9.35 19.65
N THR A 552 -10.76 8.02 19.64
CA THR A 552 -9.77 7.14 19.01
C THR A 552 -9.59 7.47 17.53
N ARG A 553 -10.69 7.66 16.78
CA ARG A 553 -10.63 8.06 15.37
C ARG A 553 -9.90 9.38 15.17
N ALA A 554 -10.12 10.37 16.03
CA ALA A 554 -9.42 11.64 15.97
C ALA A 554 -7.92 11.48 16.25
N THR A 555 -7.55 10.70 17.28
CA THR A 555 -6.17 10.38 17.63
C THR A 555 -5.46 9.66 16.49
N ILE A 556 -6.07 8.61 15.93
CA ILE A 556 -5.49 7.82 14.84
C ILE A 556 -5.35 8.67 13.57
N ARG A 557 -6.36 9.48 13.23
CA ARG A 557 -6.28 10.40 12.08
C ARG A 557 -5.14 11.41 12.24
N SER A 558 -4.98 11.99 13.43
CA SER A 558 -3.88 12.90 13.75
C SER A 558 -2.52 12.21 13.64
N LEU A 559 -2.43 10.97 14.13
CA LEU A 559 -1.23 10.16 14.03
C LEU A 559 -0.87 9.89 12.57
N CYS A 560 -1.83 9.43 11.78
CA CYS A 560 -1.66 9.19 10.35
C CYS A 560 -1.21 10.45 9.59
N ALA A 561 -1.79 11.62 9.89
CA ALA A 561 -1.41 12.88 9.25
C ALA A 561 0.04 13.32 9.54
N ARG A 562 0.61 12.92 10.68
CA ARG A 562 2.04 13.15 11.00
C ARG A 562 2.98 12.25 10.21
N PHE A 563 2.48 11.14 9.66
CA PHE A 563 3.25 10.12 8.93
C PHE A 563 2.58 9.80 7.59
N PRO A 564 2.57 10.74 6.63
CA PRO A 564 1.87 10.57 5.36
C PRO A 564 2.53 9.51 4.46
N VAL A 565 1.72 8.85 3.61
CA VAL A 565 2.22 7.87 2.62
C VAL A 565 1.91 8.30 1.20
N TYR A 566 0.66 8.67 0.95
CA TYR A 566 0.16 8.96 -0.39
C TYR A 566 -0.53 10.32 -0.46
N SER A 567 -0.25 11.23 0.48
CA SER A 567 -0.80 12.58 0.49
C SER A 567 -0.54 13.36 -0.80
N HIS A 568 0.55 13.05 -1.52
CA HIS A 568 0.85 13.65 -2.83
C HIS A 568 -0.01 13.13 -3.99
N LEU A 569 -0.77 12.04 -3.79
CA LEU A 569 -1.72 11.49 -4.77
C LEU A 569 -3.14 12.09 -4.62
N LEU A 570 -3.41 12.84 -3.54
CA LEU A 570 -4.65 13.56 -3.27
C LEU A 570 -4.61 14.98 -3.86
#